data_AF-A0A068VLY7-F1
#
_entry.id   AF-A0A068VLY7-F1
#
_cell.length_a   1.000
_cell.length_b   1.000
_cell.length_c   1.000
_cell.angle_alpha   90.00
_cell.angle_beta   90.00
_cell.angle_gamma   90.00
#
_symmetry.space_group_name_H-M   'P 1'
#
loop_
_entity.id
_entity.type
_entity.pdbx_description
1 polymer ?
#
loop_
_entity_poly.entity_id
_entity_poly.type
_entity_poly.pdbx_seq_one_letter_code
_entity_poly.pdbx_strand_id
1 'polypeptide(L)'
;MEDKETEFLCKLTANHLFLAQFERLRATLRSLRVRSPELARSILQTIVAKGGRFDSVLWSHHSCPSPSLLAFLSTLELLQFNEPVLGLWSFDESSLKLRAEFLLYVQIVSYRVVESVKKHAELNGIQGNEDGFRNFNIPVEFLAKEDGFRILDEENGKCLWVFDRISNVGLSRLRPDMMAVEGEEEREGVAESVEEIGEEEMMVLKRVILENEEVFDVLCVNIEKQLGMIQKDDSGMAITLRTEGKQMEVEDRVFRLVQTCVQIVHVDAMKELLDKNELDGVVSHLKYLHLDFGVEDMDYRIDMHGKGHNSY
;
A
#
# COMPACT_ATOMS: atom_id res chain seq x y z
N MET A 1 -20.36 38.05 0.51
CA MET A 1 -19.18 38.12 -0.39
C MET A 1 -18.27 36.92 -0.13
N GLU A 2 -18.02 36.58 1.14
CA GLU A 2 -17.30 35.37 1.59
C GLU A 2 -17.82 34.05 1.00
N ASP A 3 -19.13 33.92 0.81
CA ASP A 3 -19.75 32.69 0.30
C ASP A 3 -19.38 32.42 -1.19
N LYS A 4 -19.32 33.48 -2.01
CA LYS A 4 -18.92 33.37 -3.44
C LYS A 4 -17.45 33.04 -3.61
N GLU A 5 -16.59 33.58 -2.75
CA GLU A 5 -15.16 33.27 -2.78
C GLU A 5 -14.87 31.84 -2.31
N THR A 6 -15.56 31.38 -1.27
CA THR A 6 -15.49 30.00 -0.80
C THR A 6 -15.97 29.04 -1.89
N GLU A 7 -17.11 29.33 -2.54
CA GLU A 7 -17.61 28.55 -3.67
C GLU A 7 -16.60 28.48 -4.82
N PHE A 8 -15.95 29.60 -5.15
CA PHE A 8 -14.91 29.65 -6.17
C PHE A 8 -13.68 28.80 -5.78
N LEU A 9 -13.23 28.87 -4.52
CA LEU A 9 -12.14 28.04 -4.02
C LEU A 9 -12.48 26.55 -4.04
N CYS A 10 -13.72 26.16 -3.74
CA CYS A 10 -14.18 24.78 -3.85
C CYS A 10 -14.10 24.29 -5.30
N LYS A 11 -14.57 25.09 -6.26
CA LYS A 11 -14.48 24.78 -7.70
C LYS A 11 -13.03 24.63 -8.17
N LEU A 12 -12.14 25.54 -7.75
CA LEU A 12 -10.71 25.44 -8.05
C LEU A 12 -10.07 24.19 -7.43
N THR A 13 -10.40 23.90 -6.17
CA THR A 13 -9.92 22.71 -5.44
C THR A 13 -10.34 21.43 -6.17
N ALA A 14 -11.61 21.32 -6.56
CA ALA A 14 -12.13 20.19 -7.33
C ALA A 14 -11.41 20.05 -8.68
N ASN A 15 -11.17 21.15 -9.40
CA ASN A 15 -10.45 21.12 -10.67
C ASN A 15 -8.98 20.66 -10.52
N HIS A 16 -8.27 21.12 -9.49
CA HIS A 16 -6.89 20.71 -9.26
C HIS A 16 -6.79 19.28 -8.75
N LEU A 17 -7.78 18.80 -8.00
CA LEU A 17 -7.92 17.38 -7.63
C LEU A 17 -8.16 16.53 -8.88
N PHE A 18 -9.11 16.93 -9.74
CA PHE A 18 -9.43 16.25 -11.00
C PHE A 18 -8.21 16.14 -11.92
N LEU A 19 -7.31 17.12 -11.94
CA LEU A 19 -6.09 17.11 -12.75
C LEU A 19 -4.86 16.54 -12.03
N ALA A 20 -5.02 16.02 -10.80
CA ALA A 20 -3.93 15.53 -9.95
C ALA A 20 -2.76 16.54 -9.80
N GLN A 21 -3.07 17.84 -9.75
CA GLN A 21 -2.10 18.93 -9.61
C GLN A 21 -1.89 19.26 -8.15
N PHE A 22 -1.20 18.38 -7.43
CA PHE A 22 -1.14 18.42 -5.96
C PHE A 22 -0.68 19.78 -5.40
N GLU A 23 0.35 20.41 -5.97
CA GLU A 23 0.84 21.70 -5.45
C GLU A 23 -0.19 22.84 -5.58
N ARG A 24 -1.00 22.81 -6.64
CA ARG A 24 -2.08 23.78 -6.84
C ARG A 24 -3.26 23.46 -5.94
N LEU A 25 -3.61 22.17 -5.80
CA LEU A 25 -4.59 21.68 -4.85
C LEU A 25 -4.23 22.10 -3.42
N ARG A 26 -2.97 21.94 -3.01
CA ARG A 26 -2.45 22.35 -1.71
C ARG A 26 -2.63 23.85 -1.48
N ALA A 27 -2.28 24.67 -2.47
CA ALA A 27 -2.44 26.13 -2.37
C ALA A 27 -3.91 26.55 -2.20
N THR A 28 -4.84 25.92 -2.92
CA THR A 28 -6.27 26.21 -2.79
C THR A 28 -6.82 25.70 -1.47
N LEU A 29 -6.41 24.52 -0.99
CA LEU A 29 -6.79 23.97 0.31
C LEU A 29 -6.30 24.85 1.47
N ARG A 30 -5.07 25.38 1.40
CA ARG A 30 -4.57 26.34 2.42
C ARG A 30 -5.36 27.65 2.41
N SER A 31 -5.72 28.13 1.22
CA SER A 31 -6.57 29.32 1.08
C SER A 31 -7.99 29.07 1.60
N LEU A 32 -8.52 27.86 1.40
CA LEU A 32 -9.81 27.41 1.90
C LEU A 32 -9.78 27.26 3.42
N ARG A 33 -8.70 26.70 3.99
CA ARG A 33 -8.52 26.51 5.43
C ARG A 33 -8.64 27.81 6.23
N VAL A 34 -8.15 28.94 5.69
CA VAL A 34 -8.26 30.26 6.33
C VAL A 34 -9.72 30.74 6.42
N ARG A 35 -10.55 30.39 5.42
CA ARG A 35 -11.95 30.85 5.32
C ARG A 35 -12.95 29.87 5.92
N SER A 36 -12.74 28.58 5.69
CA SER A 36 -13.58 27.46 6.11
C SER A 36 -12.68 26.27 6.49
N PRO A 37 -12.14 26.24 7.72
CA PRO A 37 -11.25 25.18 8.17
C PRO A 37 -11.95 23.82 8.19
N GLU A 38 -13.22 23.77 8.60
CA GLU A 38 -14.02 22.54 8.63
C GLU A 38 -14.16 21.91 7.25
N LEU A 39 -14.44 22.72 6.22
CA LEU A 39 -14.58 22.22 4.86
C LEU A 39 -13.24 21.75 4.28
N ALA A 40 -12.17 22.50 4.50
CA ALA A 40 -10.83 22.09 4.07
C ALA A 40 -10.39 20.78 4.74
N ARG A 41 -10.67 20.62 6.05
CA ARG A 41 -10.43 19.38 6.79
C ARG A 41 -11.24 18.23 6.20
N SER A 42 -12.55 18.42 5.99
CA SER A 42 -13.44 17.40 5.44
C SER A 42 -13.02 16.93 4.03
N ILE A 43 -12.57 17.86 3.17
CA ILE A 43 -12.04 17.50 1.85
C ILE A 43 -10.79 16.61 1.98
N LEU A 44 -9.83 17.02 2.82
CA LEU A 44 -8.60 16.24 3.05
C LEU A 44 -8.90 14.88 3.67
N GLN A 45 -9.76 14.83 4.68
CA GLN A 45 -10.23 13.61 5.31
C GLN A 45 -10.88 12.67 4.29
N THR A 46 -11.70 13.19 3.37
CA THR A 46 -12.32 12.40 2.31
C THR A 46 -11.30 11.81 1.34
N ILE A 47 -10.30 12.60 0.93
CA ILE A 47 -9.22 12.12 0.05
C ILE A 47 -8.44 10.99 0.73
N VAL A 48 -8.09 11.17 2.00
CA VAL A 48 -7.33 10.19 2.78
C VAL A 48 -8.15 8.92 3.03
N ALA A 49 -9.42 9.04 3.44
CA ALA A 49 -10.34 7.93 3.68
C ALA A 49 -10.54 7.04 2.44
N LYS A 50 -10.49 7.64 1.24
CA LYS A 50 -10.56 6.90 -0.04
C LYS A 50 -9.21 6.37 -0.52
N GLY A 51 -8.12 6.56 0.23
CA GLY A 51 -6.76 6.23 -0.23
C GLY A 51 -6.40 6.96 -1.53
N GLY A 52 -6.98 8.14 -1.76
CA GLY A 52 -6.82 8.91 -2.99
C GLY A 52 -7.47 8.28 -4.23
N ARG A 53 -8.23 7.18 -4.07
CA ARG A 53 -8.86 6.46 -5.17
C ARG A 53 -10.14 7.18 -5.60
N PHE A 54 -10.08 7.83 -6.76
CA PHE A 54 -11.20 8.52 -7.39
C PHE A 54 -11.26 8.15 -8.88
N ASP A 55 -12.41 7.67 -9.34
CA ASP A 55 -12.62 7.20 -10.72
C ASP A 55 -12.38 8.30 -11.78
N SER A 56 -12.65 9.55 -11.42
CA SER A 56 -12.65 10.69 -12.34
C SER A 56 -11.33 11.45 -12.40
N VAL A 57 -10.30 11.08 -11.63
CA VAL A 57 -9.04 11.84 -11.60
C VAL A 57 -8.15 11.50 -12.80
N LEU A 58 -7.69 12.54 -13.49
CA LEU A 58 -6.66 12.49 -14.52
C LEU A 58 -5.28 12.59 -13.87
N TRP A 59 -4.63 11.45 -13.65
CA TRP A 59 -3.33 11.38 -12.99
C TRP A 59 -2.23 12.07 -13.78
N SER A 60 -1.42 12.84 -13.07
CA SER A 60 -0.35 13.65 -13.67
C SER A 60 1.00 13.06 -13.32
N HIS A 61 1.70 12.56 -14.34
CA HIS A 61 3.06 11.98 -14.23
C HIS A 61 4.04 12.86 -13.47
N HIS A 62 3.92 14.18 -13.62
CA HIS A 62 4.87 15.15 -13.08
C HIS A 62 4.49 15.74 -11.73
N SER A 63 3.23 15.62 -11.31
CA SER A 63 2.76 16.25 -10.05
C SER A 63 2.28 15.23 -9.04
N CYS A 64 1.42 14.31 -9.44
CA CYS A 64 0.86 13.28 -8.57
C CYS A 64 0.44 12.11 -9.46
N PRO A 65 1.31 11.09 -9.62
CA PRO A 65 1.08 10.03 -10.60
C PRO A 65 0.20 8.89 -10.07
N SER A 66 -0.16 8.88 -8.78
CA SER A 66 -0.89 7.76 -8.19
C SER A 66 -1.84 8.16 -7.04
N PRO A 67 -2.93 7.38 -6.82
CA PRO A 67 -3.83 7.51 -5.67
C PRO A 67 -3.11 7.51 -4.32
N SER A 68 -2.21 6.55 -4.09
CA SER A 68 -1.52 6.43 -2.80
C SER A 68 -0.62 7.63 -2.51
N LEU A 69 -0.01 8.25 -3.54
CA LEU A 69 0.75 9.48 -3.33
C LEU A 69 -0.18 10.65 -2.99
N LEU A 70 -1.33 10.76 -3.67
CA LEU A 70 -2.34 11.78 -3.34
C LEU A 70 -2.82 11.62 -1.90
N ALA A 71 -3.13 10.40 -1.47
CA ALA A 71 -3.50 10.13 -0.08
C ALA A 71 -2.39 10.53 0.88
N PHE A 72 -1.17 10.06 0.66
CA PHE A 72 -0.05 10.36 1.55
C PHE A 72 0.22 11.87 1.67
N LEU A 73 0.30 12.58 0.54
CA LEU A 73 0.53 14.02 0.55
C LEU A 73 -0.65 14.78 1.18
N SER A 74 -1.88 14.32 0.97
CA SER A 74 -3.07 14.87 1.64
C SER A 74 -3.06 14.60 3.14
N THR A 75 -2.59 13.43 3.58
CA THR A 75 -2.36 13.13 5.00
C THR A 75 -1.36 14.13 5.60
N LEU A 76 -0.25 14.42 4.93
CA LEU A 76 0.73 15.40 5.42
C LEU A 76 0.15 16.82 5.57
N GLU A 77 -0.76 17.24 4.68
CA GLU A 77 -1.47 18.51 4.82
C GLU A 77 -2.57 18.47 5.89
N LEU A 78 -3.26 17.33 6.03
CA LEU A 78 -4.27 17.11 7.07
C LEU A 78 -3.67 17.18 8.48
N LEU A 79 -2.51 16.56 8.68
CA LEU A 79 -1.77 16.59 9.95
C LEU A 79 -1.32 18.00 10.39
N GLN A 80 -1.46 19.02 9.54
CA GLN A 80 -1.23 20.41 9.92
C GLN A 80 -2.45 21.06 10.59
N PHE A 81 -3.61 20.40 10.62
CA PHE A 81 -4.82 20.87 11.31
C PHE A 81 -4.76 20.53 12.80
N ASN A 82 -5.47 21.33 13.60
CA ASN A 82 -5.79 20.89 14.96
C ASN A 82 -6.82 19.76 14.85
N GLU A 83 -6.54 18.66 15.56
CA GLU A 83 -7.41 17.47 15.66
C GLU A 83 -7.76 16.90 14.27
N PRO A 84 -6.77 16.41 13.50
CA PRO A 84 -6.92 15.99 12.11
C PRO A 84 -7.82 14.75 11.92
N VAL A 85 -7.84 13.87 12.93
CA VAL A 85 -8.61 12.62 12.92
C VAL A 85 -10.02 12.76 13.50
N LEU A 86 -10.35 13.93 14.07
CA LEU A 86 -11.57 14.14 14.84
C LEU A 86 -12.82 13.76 14.07
N GLY A 87 -13.66 12.96 14.70
CA GLY A 87 -15.00 12.60 14.22
C GLY A 87 -15.02 11.60 13.06
N LEU A 88 -13.86 11.08 12.63
CA LEU A 88 -13.78 10.17 11.49
C LEU A 88 -13.04 8.87 11.79
N TRP A 89 -11.91 8.95 12.49
CA TRP A 89 -11.12 7.78 12.87
C TRP A 89 -10.91 7.72 14.38
N SER A 90 -10.92 6.49 14.89
CA SER A 90 -10.73 6.12 16.29
C SER A 90 -9.25 6.10 16.68
N PHE A 91 -8.37 5.96 15.70
CA PHE A 91 -6.93 5.92 15.88
C PHE A 91 -6.28 7.31 15.81
N ASP A 92 -5.05 7.40 16.32
CA ASP A 92 -4.30 8.65 16.44
C ASP A 92 -3.64 9.13 15.12
N GLU A 93 -3.07 10.33 15.17
CA GLU A 93 -2.35 10.95 14.05
C GLU A 93 -1.19 10.11 13.53
N SER A 94 -0.50 9.41 14.43
CA SER A 94 0.63 8.53 14.10
C SER A 94 0.15 7.33 13.29
N SER A 95 -0.94 6.70 13.70
CA SER A 95 -1.59 5.58 13.02
C SER A 95 -2.12 6.00 11.64
N LEU A 96 -2.74 7.19 11.53
CA LEU A 96 -3.18 7.73 10.24
C LEU A 96 -2.01 7.83 9.24
N LYS A 97 -0.88 8.36 9.71
CA LYS A 97 0.33 8.48 8.88
C LYS A 97 0.86 7.11 8.46
N LEU A 98 0.97 6.16 9.39
CA LEU A 98 1.46 4.81 9.09
C LEU A 98 0.59 4.10 8.05
N ARG A 99 -0.74 4.18 8.18
CA ARG A 99 -1.70 3.58 7.24
C ARG A 99 -1.60 4.19 5.84
N ALA A 100 -1.39 5.51 5.74
CA ALA A 100 -1.16 6.18 4.46
C ALA A 100 0.20 5.85 3.84
N GLU A 101 1.27 5.77 4.64
CA GLU A 101 2.61 5.35 4.19
C GLU A 101 2.61 3.92 3.66
N PHE A 102 1.89 3.00 4.31
CA PHE A 102 1.73 1.63 3.85
C PHE A 102 1.23 1.56 2.41
N LEU A 103 0.13 2.28 2.10
CA LEU A 103 -0.42 2.33 0.75
C LEU A 103 0.58 2.90 -0.27
N LEU A 104 1.41 3.86 0.15
CA LEU A 104 2.45 4.43 -0.70
C LEU A 104 3.56 3.42 -0.98
N TYR A 105 4.04 2.68 0.02
CA TYR A 105 5.09 1.67 -0.19
C TYR A 105 4.62 0.54 -1.11
N VAL A 106 3.41 0.02 -0.91
CA VAL A 106 2.82 -0.99 -1.80
C VAL A 106 2.74 -0.45 -3.23
N GLN A 107 2.24 0.78 -3.42
CA GLN A 107 2.17 1.42 -4.74
C GLN A 107 3.54 1.60 -5.40
N ILE A 108 4.58 1.94 -4.63
CA ILE A 108 5.95 2.11 -5.15
C ILE A 108 6.47 0.79 -5.72
N VAL A 109 6.28 -0.31 -5.01
CA VAL A 109 6.73 -1.63 -5.47
C VAL A 109 5.91 -2.09 -6.67
N SER A 110 4.57 -1.96 -6.64
CA SER A 110 3.71 -2.27 -7.79
C SER A 110 4.12 -1.49 -9.04
N TYR A 111 4.45 -0.21 -8.89
CA TYR A 111 4.93 0.62 -9.99
C TYR A 111 6.24 0.09 -10.58
N ARG A 112 7.20 -0.33 -9.74
CA ARG A 112 8.48 -0.88 -10.20
C ARG A 112 8.29 -2.18 -10.99
N VAL A 113 7.32 -3.03 -10.62
CA VAL A 113 6.94 -4.23 -11.39
C VAL A 113 6.37 -3.85 -12.76
N VAL A 114 5.48 -2.87 -12.83
CA VAL A 114 4.95 -2.39 -14.13
C VAL A 114 6.07 -1.79 -15.00
N GLU A 115 6.98 -1.03 -14.39
CA GLU A 115 8.10 -0.40 -15.10
C GLU A 115 9.08 -1.45 -15.65
N SER A 116 9.37 -2.53 -14.90
CA SER A 116 10.25 -3.61 -15.37
C SER A 116 9.64 -4.33 -16.57
N VAL A 117 8.32 -4.59 -16.55
CA VAL A 117 7.61 -5.20 -17.69
C VAL A 117 7.63 -4.28 -18.91
N LYS A 118 7.40 -2.98 -18.71
CA LYS A 118 7.46 -2.00 -19.80
C LYS A 118 8.84 -1.97 -20.46
N LYS A 119 9.91 -1.92 -19.67
CA LYS A 119 11.29 -1.96 -20.17
C LYS A 119 11.55 -3.24 -20.96
N HIS A 120 11.05 -4.38 -20.47
CA HIS A 120 11.21 -5.66 -21.16
C HIS A 120 10.44 -5.71 -22.50
N ALA A 121 9.22 -5.15 -22.56
CA ALA A 121 8.44 -5.07 -23.79
C ALA A 121 9.11 -4.17 -24.85
N GLU A 122 9.63 -3.01 -24.43
CA GLU A 122 10.36 -2.07 -25.30
C GLU A 122 11.63 -2.70 -25.89
N LEU A 123 12.41 -3.42 -25.06
CA LEU A 123 13.63 -4.12 -25.50
C LEU A 123 13.36 -5.24 -26.51
N ASN A 124 12.20 -5.90 -26.40
CA ASN A 124 11.82 -6.99 -27.29
C ASN A 124 11.06 -6.53 -28.55
N GLY A 125 10.94 -5.22 -28.78
CA GLY A 125 10.28 -4.67 -29.97
C GLY A 125 8.78 -4.96 -30.03
N ILE A 126 8.17 -5.31 -28.89
CA ILE A 126 6.72 -5.52 -28.77
C ILE A 126 6.08 -4.13 -28.72
N GLN A 127 5.55 -3.66 -29.86
CA GLN A 127 4.73 -2.46 -29.91
C GLN A 127 3.39 -2.71 -29.18
N GLY A 128 3.39 -2.48 -27.87
CA GLY A 128 2.15 -2.26 -27.13
C GLY A 128 1.54 -0.93 -27.53
N ASN A 129 0.20 -0.84 -27.62
CA ASN A 129 -0.48 0.44 -27.78
C ASN A 129 -0.03 1.39 -26.66
N GLU A 130 0.65 2.49 -27.03
CA GLU A 130 1.19 3.45 -26.06
C GLU A 130 0.09 4.02 -25.13
N ASP A 131 -1.16 4.03 -25.59
CA ASP A 131 -2.31 4.52 -24.82
C ASP A 131 -2.71 3.60 -23.65
N GLY A 132 -2.37 2.31 -23.68
CA GLY A 132 -2.61 1.38 -22.57
C GLY A 132 -1.65 1.57 -21.37
N PHE A 133 -0.47 2.16 -21.64
CA PHE A 133 0.57 2.41 -20.64
C PHE A 133 0.68 3.87 -20.21
N ARG A 134 0.03 4.80 -20.93
CA ARG A 134 0.10 6.25 -20.66
C ARG A 134 -0.70 6.66 -19.43
N ASN A 135 -1.68 5.88 -19.02
CA ASN A 135 -2.40 6.09 -17.77
C ASN A 135 -1.79 5.20 -16.68
N PHE A 136 -1.06 5.78 -15.73
CA PHE A 136 -0.62 5.10 -14.50
C PHE A 136 -1.78 4.64 -13.60
N ASN A 137 -3.01 4.95 -14.02
CA ASN A 137 -4.20 4.18 -13.69
C ASN A 137 -4.38 3.05 -14.72
N ILE A 138 -3.60 1.99 -14.56
CA ILE A 138 -4.19 0.68 -14.80
C ILE A 138 -4.77 0.32 -13.43
N PRO A 139 -6.07 0.53 -13.16
CA PRO A 139 -6.72 -0.18 -12.06
C PRO A 139 -6.26 -1.64 -12.14
N VAL A 140 -5.94 -2.30 -11.05
CA VAL A 140 -5.65 -3.74 -11.16
C VAL A 140 -6.86 -4.49 -11.75
N GLU A 141 -8.07 -3.92 -11.65
CA GLU A 141 -9.28 -4.30 -12.40
C GLU A 141 -9.13 -4.25 -13.95
N PHE A 142 -8.25 -3.41 -14.48
CA PHE A 142 -7.91 -3.31 -15.91
C PHE A 142 -6.80 -4.30 -16.30
N LEU A 143 -5.95 -4.74 -15.35
CA LEU A 143 -5.09 -5.92 -15.51
C LEU A 143 -5.89 -7.22 -15.44
N ALA A 144 -6.97 -7.25 -14.65
CA ALA A 144 -7.87 -8.39 -14.50
C ALA A 144 -8.76 -8.66 -15.73
N LYS A 145 -8.87 -7.70 -16.66
CA LYS A 145 -9.52 -7.92 -17.96
C LYS A 145 -8.54 -8.56 -18.93
N GLU A 146 -9.01 -9.56 -19.69
CA GLU A 146 -8.23 -10.44 -20.60
C GLU A 146 -7.23 -9.72 -21.52
N ASP A 147 -7.41 -8.44 -21.84
CA ASP A 147 -6.51 -7.67 -22.69
C ASP A 147 -5.28 -7.09 -21.97
N GLY A 148 -5.32 -6.87 -20.65
CA GLY A 148 -4.17 -6.40 -19.85
C GLY A 148 -3.15 -7.50 -19.56
N PHE A 149 -3.63 -8.72 -19.32
CA PHE A 149 -2.80 -9.94 -19.17
C PHE A 149 -1.99 -10.30 -20.42
N ARG A 150 -2.37 -9.81 -21.61
CA ARG A 150 -1.65 -10.13 -22.85
C ARG A 150 -0.28 -9.45 -22.96
N ILE A 151 -0.03 -8.42 -22.16
CA ILE A 151 1.25 -7.67 -22.20
C ILE A 151 2.16 -8.01 -21.01
N LEU A 152 1.58 -8.51 -19.90
CA LEU A 152 2.34 -9.02 -18.77
C LEU A 152 2.68 -10.49 -19.02
N ASP A 153 3.87 -10.95 -18.61
CA ASP A 153 4.04 -12.38 -18.41
C ASP A 153 3.15 -12.84 -17.23
N GLU A 154 2.81 -14.13 -17.21
CA GLU A 154 1.90 -14.72 -16.22
C GLU A 154 2.37 -14.47 -14.77
N GLU A 155 3.68 -14.37 -14.56
CA GLU A 155 4.31 -14.15 -13.25
C GLU A 155 4.11 -12.72 -12.75
N ASN A 156 4.36 -11.70 -13.58
CA ASN A 156 4.17 -10.30 -13.22
C ASN A 156 2.69 -9.95 -13.05
N GLY A 157 1.80 -10.59 -13.82
CA GLY A 157 0.35 -10.49 -13.62
C GLY A 157 -0.07 -10.97 -12.23
N LYS A 158 0.45 -12.12 -11.78
CA LYS A 158 0.20 -12.65 -10.43
C LYS A 158 0.78 -11.74 -9.34
N CYS A 159 1.99 -11.21 -9.51
CA CYS A 159 2.56 -10.23 -8.57
C CYS A 159 1.64 -9.03 -8.34
N LEU A 160 1.12 -8.44 -9.43
CA LEU A 160 0.26 -7.27 -9.34
C LEU A 160 -1.10 -7.57 -8.72
N TRP A 161 -1.63 -8.77 -8.94
CA TRP A 161 -2.82 -9.25 -8.24
C TRP A 161 -2.60 -9.35 -6.72
N VAL A 162 -1.47 -9.92 -6.28
CA VAL A 162 -1.14 -10.00 -4.85
C VAL A 162 -1.01 -8.60 -4.25
N PHE A 163 -0.34 -7.67 -4.94
CA PHE A 163 -0.24 -6.29 -4.45
C PHE A 163 -1.57 -5.56 -4.36
N ASP A 164 -2.52 -5.83 -5.25
CA ASP A 164 -3.87 -5.26 -5.14
C ASP A 164 -4.57 -5.72 -3.86
N ARG A 165 -4.51 -7.02 -3.59
CA ARG A 165 -5.08 -7.59 -2.37
C ARG A 165 -4.43 -7.00 -1.11
N ILE A 166 -3.10 -6.89 -1.07
CA ILE A 166 -2.37 -6.21 0.03
C ILE A 166 -2.79 -4.73 0.16
N SER A 167 -2.91 -4.02 -0.97
CA SER A 167 -3.35 -2.61 -1.01
C SER A 167 -4.78 -2.43 -0.51
N ASN A 168 -5.67 -3.39 -0.80
CA ASN A 168 -7.05 -3.37 -0.34
C ASN A 168 -7.16 -3.60 1.18
N VAL A 169 -6.31 -4.47 1.75
CA VAL A 169 -6.17 -4.62 3.21
C VAL A 169 -5.63 -3.33 3.85
N GLY A 170 -4.67 -2.67 3.22
CA GLY A 170 -4.20 -1.36 3.68
C GLY A 170 -5.30 -0.29 3.64
N LEU A 171 -6.13 -0.32 2.59
CA LEU A 171 -7.21 0.64 2.41
C LEU A 171 -8.35 0.40 3.40
N SER A 172 -8.71 -0.86 3.68
CA SER A 172 -9.76 -1.20 4.65
C SER A 172 -9.40 -0.66 6.03
N ARG A 173 -8.13 -0.76 6.43
CA ARG A 173 -7.61 -0.13 7.65
C ARG A 173 -7.67 1.39 7.62
N LEU A 174 -7.55 2.03 6.46
CA LEU A 174 -7.64 3.50 6.38
C LEU A 174 -9.10 4.00 6.38
N ARG A 175 -10.11 3.12 6.31
CA ARG A 175 -11.52 3.55 6.29
C ARG A 175 -11.96 4.17 7.63
N PRO A 176 -12.86 5.17 7.58
CA PRO A 176 -13.49 5.73 8.77
C PRO A 176 -14.33 4.73 9.57
N ASP A 177 -14.42 4.91 10.89
CA ASP A 177 -15.21 3.99 11.75
C ASP A 177 -16.72 4.12 11.48
N MET A 178 -17.19 5.31 11.10
CA MET A 178 -18.62 5.64 11.00
C MET A 178 -19.21 5.40 9.60
N MET A 179 -18.48 4.81 8.64
CA MET A 179 -19.00 4.48 7.30
C MET A 179 -19.91 3.23 7.28
N ALA A 180 -20.76 3.08 8.30
CA ALA A 180 -21.98 2.30 8.23
C ALA A 180 -23.17 3.25 8.00
N VAL A 181 -23.16 4.01 6.90
CA VAL A 181 -24.28 4.88 6.53
C VAL A 181 -24.99 4.30 5.33
N GLU A 182 -26.21 3.85 5.60
CA GLU A 182 -27.26 3.48 4.67
C GLU A 182 -27.36 4.50 3.50
N GLY A 183 -27.28 4.04 2.26
CA GLY A 183 -27.73 4.82 1.09
C GLY A 183 -26.73 5.11 -0.01
N GLU A 184 -25.55 4.48 -0.07
CA GLU A 184 -24.91 4.28 -1.37
C GLU A 184 -25.56 3.05 -2.01
N GLU A 185 -26.29 3.28 -3.11
CA GLU A 185 -26.71 2.22 -4.02
C GLU A 185 -25.54 1.25 -4.19
N GLU A 186 -25.81 -0.01 -3.91
CA GLU A 186 -24.98 -1.15 -4.22
C GLU A 186 -24.53 -1.03 -5.68
N ARG A 187 -23.43 -0.33 -5.93
CA ARG A 187 -22.60 -0.63 -7.09
C ARG A 187 -22.07 -2.02 -6.78
N GLU A 188 -22.63 -3.00 -7.48
CA GLU A 188 -22.07 -4.34 -7.64
C GLU A 188 -20.54 -4.23 -7.71
N GLY A 189 -19.88 -4.58 -6.60
CA GLY A 189 -18.44 -4.46 -6.46
C GLY A 189 -17.99 -4.06 -5.05
N VAL A 190 -17.57 -5.07 -4.28
CA VAL A 190 -16.59 -4.94 -3.20
C VAL A 190 -17.10 -4.46 -1.83
N ALA A 191 -18.14 -5.13 -1.31
CA ALA A 191 -17.97 -5.79 -0.01
C ALA A 191 -17.33 -7.15 -0.26
N GLU A 192 -16.19 -7.19 -0.95
CA GLU A 192 -15.41 -8.43 -1.03
C GLU A 192 -14.91 -8.65 0.37
N SER A 193 -15.38 -9.74 0.99
CA SER A 193 -14.55 -10.49 1.91
C SER A 193 -13.11 -10.38 1.45
N VAL A 194 -12.21 -9.88 2.30
CA VAL A 194 -10.78 -9.97 2.06
C VAL A 194 -10.51 -11.45 1.73
N GLU A 195 -10.30 -11.76 0.46
CA GLU A 195 -9.94 -13.11 0.07
C GLU A 195 -8.63 -13.42 0.78
N GLU A 196 -8.64 -14.47 1.60
CA GLU A 196 -7.51 -14.84 2.42
C GLU A 196 -6.38 -15.26 1.46
N ILE A 197 -5.38 -14.39 1.30
CA ILE A 197 -4.17 -14.70 0.53
C ILE A 197 -3.40 -15.75 1.33
N GLY A 198 -3.06 -16.87 0.71
CA GLY A 198 -2.21 -17.88 1.29
C GLY A 198 -0.72 -17.60 1.09
N GLU A 199 0.11 -18.38 1.76
CA GLU A 199 1.56 -18.31 1.65
C GLU A 199 2.05 -18.60 0.22
N GLU A 200 1.44 -19.58 -0.45
CA GLU A 200 1.79 -19.94 -1.83
C GLU A 200 1.57 -18.77 -2.81
N GLU A 201 0.46 -18.04 -2.68
CA GLU A 201 0.21 -16.86 -3.49
C GLU A 201 1.20 -15.73 -3.17
N MET A 202 1.50 -15.50 -1.88
CA MET A 202 2.44 -14.46 -1.46
C MET A 202 3.87 -14.74 -1.96
N MET A 203 4.29 -16.00 -2.01
CA MET A 203 5.63 -16.40 -2.45
C MET A 203 5.90 -16.14 -3.94
N VAL A 204 4.88 -15.82 -4.74
CA VAL A 204 5.06 -15.26 -6.09
C VAL A 204 5.88 -13.96 -6.06
N LEU A 205 5.85 -13.23 -4.95
CA LEU A 205 6.62 -11.99 -4.78
C LEU A 205 8.11 -12.22 -4.48
N LYS A 206 8.62 -13.48 -4.38
CA LYS A 206 10.02 -13.77 -4.02
C LYS A 206 11.03 -12.92 -4.80
N ARG A 207 10.91 -12.86 -6.14
CA ARG A 207 11.79 -12.03 -6.97
C ARG A 207 11.65 -10.54 -6.63
N VAL A 208 10.42 -10.05 -6.55
CA VAL A 208 10.12 -8.63 -6.31
C VAL A 208 10.63 -8.18 -4.94
N ILE A 209 10.56 -9.06 -3.93
CA ILE A 209 11.09 -8.82 -2.58
C ILE A 209 12.61 -8.60 -2.64
N LEU A 210 13.34 -9.50 -3.29
CA LEU A 210 14.81 -9.40 -3.42
C LEU A 210 15.26 -8.20 -4.27
N GLU A 211 14.46 -7.78 -5.25
CA GLU A 211 14.74 -6.57 -6.04
C GLU A 211 14.44 -5.26 -5.29
N ASN A 212 13.65 -5.31 -4.22
CA ASN A 212 13.13 -4.15 -3.49
C ASN A 212 13.30 -4.26 -1.98
N GLU A 213 14.37 -4.92 -1.53
CA GLU A 213 14.59 -5.31 -0.13
C GLU A 213 14.41 -4.14 0.86
N GLU A 214 14.97 -2.98 0.56
CA GLU A 214 14.87 -1.79 1.42
C GLU A 214 13.42 -1.30 1.58
N VAL A 215 12.60 -1.40 0.52
CA VAL A 215 11.20 -0.97 0.58
C VAL A 215 10.38 -1.98 1.39
N PHE A 216 10.66 -3.28 1.23
CA PHE A 216 10.00 -4.32 2.01
C PHE A 216 10.41 -4.31 3.48
N ASP A 217 11.65 -3.97 3.82
CA ASP A 217 12.09 -3.79 5.21
C ASP A 217 11.31 -2.66 5.89
N VAL A 218 11.22 -1.49 5.24
CA VAL A 218 10.43 -0.37 5.75
C VAL A 218 8.95 -0.71 5.82
N LEU A 219 8.41 -1.45 4.84
CA LEU A 219 7.04 -1.94 4.86
C LEU A 219 6.77 -2.86 6.05
N CYS A 220 7.68 -3.81 6.34
CA CYS A 220 7.53 -4.72 7.47
C CYS A 220 7.61 -3.99 8.83
N VAL A 221 8.50 -3.01 8.95
CA VAL A 221 8.56 -2.14 10.15
C VAL A 221 7.30 -1.29 10.29
N ASN A 222 6.73 -0.81 9.18
CA ASN A 222 5.46 -0.10 9.19
C ASN A 222 4.30 -1.00 9.65
N ILE A 223 4.21 -2.22 9.10
CA ILE A 223 3.24 -3.24 9.52
C ILE A 223 3.35 -3.51 11.02
N GLU A 224 4.57 -3.75 11.52
CA GLU A 224 4.80 -4.04 12.93
C GLU A 224 4.27 -2.94 13.85
N LYS A 225 4.53 -1.67 13.48
CA LYS A 225 4.01 -0.53 14.22
C LYS A 225 2.48 -0.47 14.18
N GLN A 226 1.85 -0.79 13.04
CA GLN A 226 0.39 -0.83 12.96
C GLN A 226 -0.19 -1.93 13.87
N LEU A 227 0.37 -3.13 13.85
CA LEU A 227 -0.06 -4.26 14.69
C LEU A 227 0.14 -3.99 16.19
N GLY A 228 1.26 -3.35 16.56
CA GLY A 228 1.59 -3.04 17.95
C GLY A 228 0.78 -1.88 18.55
N MET A 229 0.23 -0.98 17.73
CA MET A 229 -0.65 0.10 18.21
C MET A 229 -2.06 -0.39 18.52
N ILE A 230 -2.59 -1.32 17.72
CA ILE A 230 -3.92 -1.91 17.92
C ILE A 230 -4.02 -2.60 19.30
N GLN A 231 -2.97 -3.31 19.72
CA GLN A 231 -2.94 -4.00 21.01
C GLN A 231 -2.99 -3.05 22.24
N LYS A 232 -2.71 -1.76 22.08
CA LYS A 232 -2.77 -0.77 23.18
C LYS A 232 -4.17 -0.15 23.34
N ASP A 233 -4.99 -0.18 22.29
CA ASP A 233 -6.29 0.49 22.24
C ASP A 233 -7.46 -0.40 22.73
N ASP A 234 -7.22 -1.70 22.91
CA ASP A 234 -8.22 -2.70 23.34
C ASP A 234 -8.67 -2.60 24.83
N SER A 235 -8.35 -1.50 25.51
CA SER A 235 -8.68 -1.30 26.93
C SER A 235 -10.11 -0.80 27.22
N GLY A 236 -11.00 -0.68 26.22
CA GLY A 236 -12.43 -0.75 26.48
C GLY A 236 -13.37 -0.08 25.49
N MET A 237 -14.08 -0.87 24.68
CA MET A 237 -15.49 -0.64 24.34
C MET A 237 -16.08 -1.85 23.63
N ALA A 238 -16.84 -2.67 24.36
CA ALA A 238 -17.56 -3.82 23.81
C ALA A 238 -18.96 -3.40 23.38
N ILE A 239 -19.35 -3.63 22.11
CA ILE A 239 -20.63 -4.22 21.67
C ILE A 239 -20.80 -4.18 20.12
N THR A 240 -20.08 -3.34 19.35
CA THR A 240 -20.02 -3.41 17.86
C THR A 240 -18.98 -4.41 17.31
N LEU A 241 -18.11 -4.92 18.17
CA LEU A 241 -16.84 -5.61 17.88
C LEU A 241 -16.86 -6.95 17.14
N ARG A 242 -18.00 -7.63 16.90
CA ARG A 242 -17.95 -9.05 16.45
C ARG A 242 -17.63 -9.23 14.96
N THR A 243 -18.01 -8.28 14.11
CA THR A 243 -17.72 -8.32 12.67
C THR A 243 -16.41 -7.59 12.37
N GLU A 244 -16.21 -6.42 12.99
CA GLU A 244 -14.96 -5.66 12.92
C GLU A 244 -13.78 -6.45 13.49
N GLY A 245 -13.95 -7.15 14.61
CA GLY A 245 -12.90 -7.99 15.19
C GLY A 245 -12.48 -9.15 14.27
N LYS A 246 -13.43 -9.78 13.58
CA LYS A 246 -13.11 -10.84 12.59
C LYS A 246 -12.41 -10.29 11.35
N GLN A 247 -12.81 -9.12 10.88
CA GLN A 247 -12.16 -8.47 9.75
C GLN A 247 -10.73 -8.05 10.13
N MET A 248 -10.55 -7.46 11.31
CA MET A 248 -9.24 -7.08 11.84
C MET A 248 -8.33 -8.31 12.00
N GLU A 249 -8.85 -9.45 12.44
CA GLU A 249 -8.10 -10.72 12.48
C GLU A 249 -7.61 -11.16 11.09
N VAL A 250 -8.44 -11.05 10.04
CA VAL A 250 -8.04 -11.40 8.67
C VAL A 250 -7.00 -10.42 8.13
N GLU A 251 -7.18 -9.12 8.37
CA GLU A 251 -6.22 -8.09 7.97
C GLU A 251 -4.86 -8.25 8.69
N ASP A 252 -4.89 -8.57 10.00
CA ASP A 252 -3.71 -8.87 10.81
C ASP A 252 -2.96 -10.08 10.25
N ARG A 253 -3.69 -11.14 9.84
CA ARG A 253 -3.10 -12.33 9.22
C ARG A 253 -2.38 -12.00 7.92
N VAL A 254 -3.00 -11.21 7.03
CA VAL A 254 -2.35 -10.80 5.77
C VAL A 254 -1.09 -9.98 6.06
N PHE A 255 -1.14 -9.08 7.03
CA PHE A 255 0.01 -8.26 7.43
C PHE A 255 1.16 -9.11 7.99
N ARG A 256 0.85 -10.08 8.86
CA ARG A 256 1.85 -11.04 9.35
C ARG A 256 2.41 -11.90 8.23
N LEU A 257 1.56 -12.34 7.30
CA LEU A 257 1.99 -13.12 6.14
C LEU A 257 2.99 -12.35 5.27
N VAL A 258 2.76 -11.05 5.04
CA VAL A 258 3.73 -10.20 4.33
C VAL A 258 5.08 -10.21 5.06
N GLN A 259 5.09 -10.00 6.38
CA GLN A 259 6.32 -10.02 7.18
C GLN A 259 7.02 -11.39 7.09
N THR A 260 6.29 -12.48 7.31
CA THR A 260 6.81 -13.85 7.27
C THR A 260 7.37 -14.22 5.90
N CYS A 261 6.67 -13.90 4.81
CA CYS A 261 7.18 -14.18 3.45
C CYS A 261 8.46 -13.40 3.13
N VAL A 262 8.57 -12.14 3.57
CA VAL A 262 9.83 -11.38 3.42
C VAL A 262 10.97 -12.05 4.17
N GLN A 263 10.73 -12.53 5.40
CA GLN A 263 11.73 -13.28 6.17
C GLN A 263 12.16 -14.57 5.47
N ILE A 264 11.19 -15.40 5.04
CA ILE A 264 11.47 -16.67 4.34
C ILE A 264 12.30 -16.43 3.09
N VAL A 265 11.95 -15.41 2.28
CA VAL A 265 12.69 -15.08 1.06
C VAL A 265 14.14 -14.72 1.34
N HIS A 266 14.43 -13.94 2.38
CA HIS A 266 15.81 -13.62 2.76
C HIS A 266 16.55 -14.82 3.32
N VAL A 267 15.90 -15.66 4.14
CA VAL A 267 16.49 -16.91 4.65
C VAL A 267 16.83 -17.87 3.51
N ASP A 268 15.95 -18.03 2.53
CA ASP A 268 16.19 -18.87 1.35
C ASP A 268 17.34 -18.33 0.50
N ALA A 269 17.41 -17.02 0.28
CA ALA A 269 18.52 -16.40 -0.42
C ALA A 269 19.86 -16.63 0.32
N MET A 270 19.87 -16.53 1.65
CA MET A 270 21.04 -16.85 2.46
C MET A 270 21.47 -18.32 2.33
N LYS A 271 20.53 -19.27 2.33
CA LYS A 271 20.81 -20.69 2.12
C LYS A 271 21.46 -20.92 0.74
N GLU A 272 20.90 -20.33 -0.32
CA GLU A 272 21.44 -20.42 -1.68
C GLU A 272 22.86 -19.81 -1.80
N LEU A 273 23.13 -18.71 -1.09
CA LEU A 273 24.46 -18.06 -1.07
C LEU A 273 25.47 -18.84 -0.23
N LEU A 274 25.04 -19.45 0.87
CA LEU A 274 25.88 -20.31 1.69
C LEU A 274 26.34 -21.55 0.91
N ASP A 275 25.44 -22.16 0.13
CA ASP A 275 25.77 -23.28 -0.77
C ASP A 275 26.83 -22.90 -1.82
N LYS A 276 26.87 -21.62 -2.22
CA LYS A 276 27.87 -21.04 -3.14
C LYS A 276 29.13 -20.52 -2.43
N ASN A 277 29.19 -20.60 -1.10
CA ASN A 277 30.25 -20.06 -0.26
C ASN A 277 30.46 -18.53 -0.43
N GLU A 278 29.38 -17.80 -0.72
CA GLU A 278 29.36 -16.34 -0.88
C GLU A 278 29.01 -15.65 0.44
N LEU A 279 29.93 -15.70 1.40
CA LEU A 279 29.70 -15.23 2.79
C LEU A 279 29.32 -13.75 2.88
N ASP A 280 29.89 -12.89 2.02
CA ASP A 280 29.56 -11.46 2.01
C ASP A 280 28.10 -11.22 1.60
N GLY A 281 27.58 -12.02 0.67
CA GLY A 281 26.17 -12.00 0.28
C GLY A 281 25.27 -12.43 1.43
N VAL A 282 25.62 -13.52 2.13
CA VAL A 282 24.87 -13.98 3.32
C VAL A 282 24.77 -12.88 4.38
N VAL A 283 25.86 -12.18 4.66
CA VAL A 283 25.88 -11.08 5.66
C VAL A 283 24.98 -9.92 5.24
N SER A 284 24.88 -9.63 3.94
CA SER A 284 24.04 -8.53 3.44
C SER A 284 22.54 -8.73 3.69
N HIS A 285 22.07 -9.97 3.80
CA HIS A 285 20.66 -10.28 4.09
C HIS A 285 20.30 -10.30 5.58
N LEU A 286 21.28 -10.45 6.49
CA LEU A 286 21.04 -10.48 7.94
C LEU A 286 20.29 -9.26 8.46
N LYS A 287 20.52 -8.08 7.86
CA LYS A 287 19.88 -6.82 8.29
C LYS A 287 18.37 -6.79 8.06
N TYR A 288 17.84 -7.69 7.22
CA TYR A 288 16.41 -7.81 6.95
C TYR A 288 15.73 -8.87 7.81
N LEU A 289 16.49 -9.57 8.65
CA LEU A 289 15.93 -10.60 9.53
C LEU A 289 15.42 -9.98 10.84
N HIS A 290 14.15 -10.22 11.15
CA HIS A 290 13.46 -9.72 12.33
C HIS A 290 12.78 -10.87 13.05
N LEU A 291 13.28 -11.21 14.25
CA LEU A 291 12.85 -12.39 15.00
C LEU A 291 11.36 -12.37 15.38
N ASP A 292 10.76 -11.18 15.47
CA ASP A 292 9.37 -10.99 15.89
C ASP A 292 8.35 -11.19 14.73
N PHE A 293 8.81 -11.47 13.50
CA PHE A 293 7.97 -11.58 12.30
C PHE A 293 7.42 -12.99 12.03
N GLY A 294 7.50 -13.89 13.02
CA GLY A 294 6.75 -15.15 13.04
C GLY A 294 7.37 -16.33 12.29
N VAL A 295 8.63 -16.24 11.87
CA VAL A 295 9.39 -17.40 11.37
C VAL A 295 9.92 -18.22 12.54
N GLU A 296 9.81 -19.55 12.48
CA GLU A 296 10.28 -20.41 13.57
C GLU A 296 11.81 -20.32 13.74
N ASP A 297 12.28 -20.37 15.00
CA ASP A 297 13.72 -20.40 15.32
C ASP A 297 14.48 -21.49 14.55
N MET A 298 13.81 -22.59 14.19
CA MET A 298 14.37 -23.69 13.42
C MET A 298 14.67 -23.30 11.97
N ASP A 299 13.89 -22.42 11.36
CA ASP A 299 14.10 -21.96 9.99
C ASP A 299 15.26 -20.97 9.90
N TYR A 300 15.52 -20.23 10.99
CA TYR A 300 16.72 -19.41 11.16
C TYR A 300 18.00 -20.21 11.42
N ARG A 301 17.89 -21.49 11.82
CA ARG A 301 19.05 -22.37 11.94
C ARG A 301 19.53 -22.76 10.55
N ILE A 302 20.30 -21.86 9.97
CA ILE A 302 21.13 -22.16 8.82
C ILE A 302 22.24 -23.09 9.34
N ASP A 303 22.16 -24.37 9.01
CA ASP A 303 23.19 -25.35 9.34
C ASP A 303 24.50 -24.93 8.66
N MET A 304 25.31 -24.16 9.37
CA MET A 304 26.68 -23.77 9.00
C MET A 304 27.66 -24.96 9.08
N HIS A 305 27.18 -26.19 8.88
CA HIS A 305 28.03 -27.31 8.57
C HIS A 305 28.51 -27.15 7.15
N GLY A 306 29.55 -26.32 7.00
CA GLY A 306 30.42 -26.37 5.85
C GLY A 306 30.70 -27.84 5.57
N LYS A 307 30.34 -28.30 4.38
CA LYS A 307 30.86 -29.55 3.82
C LYS A 307 32.36 -29.33 3.65
N GLY A 308 33.10 -29.44 4.76
CA GLY A 308 34.53 -29.61 4.77
C GLY A 308 34.78 -30.83 3.90
N HIS A 309 35.26 -30.58 2.69
CA HIS A 309 35.79 -31.61 1.83
C HIS A 309 36.84 -32.37 2.66
N ASN A 310 36.45 -33.55 3.12
CA ASN A 310 37.39 -34.64 3.34
C ASN A 310 38.09 -34.86 2.00
N SER A 311 39.31 -34.37 1.90
CA SER A 311 40.26 -34.78 0.87
C SER A 311 41.56 -35.06 1.59
N TYR A 312 41.86 -36.37 1.57
CA TYR A 312 43.02 -37.12 2.04
C TYR A 312 44.34 -36.35 2.22
#